data_AF-A0A2R6IYA9-F1
#
_entry.id   AF-A0A2R6IYA9-F1
#
_cell.length_a   1.000
_cell.length_b   1.000
_cell.length_c   1.000
_cell.angle_alpha   90.00
_cell.angle_beta   90.00
_cell.angle_gamma   90.00
#
_symmetry.space_group_name_H-M   'P 1'
#
loop_
_entity.id
_entity.type
_entity.pdbx_description
1 polymer ?
#
loop_
_entity_poly.entity_id
_entity_poly.type
_entity_poly.pdbx_seq_one_letter_code
_entity_poly.pdbx_strand_id
1 'polypeptide(L)'
;MTSFVEPVEGGLLARYETESALFEVTFETLRVNDVTLHFERDDEKVGSVYNDDGTRRTMARLEAAGEDFIGVEVPKSFVADLLAAAEEHGRTAEGRSTAERYRLRVLDHDAGGETGS
;
A
#
# COMPACT_ATOMS: atom_id res chain seq x y z
N MET A 1 3.07 -15.99 6.80
CA MET A 1 2.81 -14.68 6.16
C MET A 1 3.85 -13.72 6.69
N THR A 2 4.64 -13.15 5.80
CA THR A 2 5.80 -12.31 6.15
C THR A 2 5.65 -10.99 5.40
N SER A 3 5.74 -9.88 6.12
CA SER A 3 5.60 -8.56 5.53
C SER A 3 6.62 -7.60 6.13
N PHE A 4 7.34 -6.87 5.28
CA PHE A 4 8.29 -5.86 5.73
C PHE A 4 8.46 -4.76 4.69
N VAL A 5 8.86 -3.59 5.17
CA VAL A 5 9.20 -2.44 4.36
C VAL A 5 10.57 -1.96 4.83
N GLU A 6 11.54 -1.89 3.92
CA GLU A 6 12.90 -1.49 4.26
C GLU A 6 13.51 -0.56 3.21
N PRO A 7 14.40 0.35 3.61
CA PRO A 7 15.15 1.16 2.67
C PRO A 7 16.16 0.32 1.89
N VAL A 8 16.20 0.52 0.57
CA VAL A 8 17.14 -0.13 -0.35
C VAL A 8 17.85 0.90 -1.22
N GLU A 9 18.90 0.49 -1.94
CA GLU A 9 19.56 1.37 -2.89
C GLU A 9 18.56 1.82 -3.96
N GLY A 10 18.32 3.14 -4.00
CA GLY A 10 17.38 3.73 -4.94
C GLY A 10 15.91 3.72 -4.52
N GLY A 11 15.54 3.44 -3.25
CA GLY A 11 14.14 3.60 -2.82
C GLY A 11 13.74 2.84 -1.56
N LEU A 12 12.47 2.46 -1.50
CA LEU A 12 11.90 1.55 -0.50
C LEU A 12 11.53 0.24 -1.16
N LEU A 13 11.86 -0.88 -0.52
CA LEU A 13 11.39 -2.20 -0.87
C LEU A 13 10.22 -2.55 0.05
N ALA A 14 9.08 -2.88 -0.56
CA ALA A 14 7.93 -3.41 0.15
C ALA A 14 7.67 -4.83 -0.29
N ARG A 15 7.71 -5.76 0.66
CA ARG A 15 7.48 -7.17 0.41
C ARG A 15 6.38 -7.70 1.31
N TYR A 16 5.48 -8.47 0.71
CA TYR A 16 4.42 -9.18 1.38
C TYR A 16 4.28 -10.59 0.78
N GLU A 17 4.54 -11.59 1.61
CA GLU A 17 4.57 -13.00 1.22
C GLU A 17 3.51 -13.80 1.99
N THR A 18 2.75 -14.58 1.24
CA THR A 18 1.76 -15.54 1.72
C THR A 18 2.08 -16.93 1.20
N GLU A 19 1.34 -17.94 1.64
CA GLU A 19 1.52 -19.33 1.20
C GLU A 19 1.22 -19.53 -0.29
N SER A 20 0.47 -18.60 -0.90
CA SER A 20 -0.02 -18.71 -2.28
C SER A 20 0.43 -17.58 -3.21
N ALA A 21 1.02 -16.51 -2.67
CA ALA A 21 1.36 -15.31 -3.43
C ALA A 21 2.52 -14.53 -2.79
N LEU A 22 3.35 -13.93 -3.64
CA LEU A 22 4.40 -12.99 -3.27
C LEU A 22 4.14 -11.64 -3.96
N PHE A 23 4.01 -10.60 -3.16
CA PHE A 23 4.00 -9.21 -3.59
C PHE A 23 5.36 -8.61 -3.22
N GLU A 24 6.11 -8.14 -4.19
CA GLU A 24 7.39 -7.47 -3.98
C GLU A 24 7.47 -6.29 -4.95
N VAL A 25 7.67 -5.09 -4.41
CA VAL A 25 7.80 -3.86 -5.20
C VAL A 25 8.88 -2.98 -4.61
N THR A 26 9.73 -2.46 -5.48
CA THR A 26 10.65 -1.38 -5.13
C THR A 26 10.16 -0.09 -5.78
N PHE A 27 10.07 0.96 -4.99
CA PHE A 27 9.57 2.26 -5.43
C PHE A 27 10.40 3.40 -4.87
N GLU A 28 10.48 4.49 -5.61
CA GLU A 28 11.16 5.71 -5.20
C GLU A 28 10.22 6.67 -4.52
N THR A 29 8.97 6.70 -4.98
CA THR A 29 7.93 7.62 -4.55
C THR A 29 6.63 6.86 -4.35
N LEU A 30 5.95 7.16 -3.24
CA LEU A 30 4.62 6.68 -2.92
C LEU A 30 3.63 7.84 -3.08
N ARG A 31 2.78 7.78 -4.10
CA ARG A 31 1.62 8.69 -4.21
C ARG A 31 0.49 8.13 -3.38
N VAL A 32 -0.19 8.99 -2.65
CA VAL A 32 -1.28 8.59 -1.75
C VAL A 32 -2.57 9.28 -2.18
N ASN A 33 -3.32 8.63 -3.07
CA ASN A 33 -4.62 9.12 -3.50
C ASN A 33 -5.69 8.70 -2.48
N ASP A 34 -6.86 9.33 -2.58
CA ASP A 34 -8.01 9.19 -1.67
C ASP A 34 -8.31 7.75 -1.19
N VAL A 35 -8.24 6.77 -2.10
CA VAL A 35 -8.39 5.32 -1.81
C VAL A 35 -7.32 4.46 -2.49
N THR A 36 -6.23 5.04 -2.98
CA THR A 36 -5.22 4.29 -3.74
C THR A 36 -3.80 4.81 -3.52
N LEU A 37 -2.89 3.92 -3.14
CA LEU A 37 -1.46 4.15 -3.17
C LEU A 37 -0.92 3.83 -4.56
N HIS A 38 -0.11 4.70 -5.15
CA HIS A 38 0.68 4.35 -6.34
C HIS A 38 2.16 4.28 -5.99
N PHE A 39 2.79 3.21 -6.43
CA PHE A 39 4.23 3.02 -6.39
C PHE A 39 4.82 3.58 -7.67
N GLU A 40 5.66 4.60 -7.55
CA GLU A 40 6.35 5.24 -8.66
C GLU A 40 7.84 4.94 -8.59
N ARG A 41 8.43 4.58 -9.73
CA ARG A 41 9.87 4.41 -9.95
C ARG A 41 10.20 5.00 -11.32
N ASP A 42 11.21 5.84 -11.40
CA ASP A 42 11.56 6.60 -12.61
C ASP A 42 10.37 7.39 -13.20
N ASP A 43 9.51 7.93 -12.34
CA ASP A 43 8.23 8.59 -12.71
C ASP A 43 7.20 7.65 -13.39
N GLU A 44 7.48 6.35 -13.47
CA GLU A 44 6.56 5.33 -13.97
C GLU A 44 5.85 4.59 -12.84
N LYS A 45 4.56 4.29 -13.05
CA LYS A 45 3.76 3.51 -12.12
C LYS A 45 4.15 2.03 -12.22
N VAL A 46 4.77 1.50 -11.16
CA VAL A 46 5.17 0.08 -11.05
C VAL A 46 4.19 -0.75 -10.24
N GLY A 47 3.22 -0.10 -9.60
CA GLY A 47 2.15 -0.78 -8.90
C GLY A 47 1.19 0.16 -8.20
N SER A 48 0.16 -0.42 -7.60
CA SER A 48 -0.79 0.30 -6.77
C SER A 48 -1.38 -0.57 -5.68
N VAL A 49 -1.73 0.03 -4.54
CA VAL A 49 -2.57 -0.61 -3.53
C VAL A 49 -3.85 0.17 -3.44
N TYR A 50 -5.00 -0.44 -3.64
CA TYR A 50 -6.27 0.23 -3.42
C TYR A 50 -6.98 -0.35 -2.20
N ASN A 51 -7.57 0.56 -1.43
CA ASN A 51 -8.44 0.20 -0.33
C ASN A 51 -9.86 0.05 -0.87
N ASP A 52 -10.36 -1.18 -0.94
CA ASP A 52 -11.75 -1.45 -1.25
C ASP A 52 -12.58 -1.28 0.03
N ASP A 53 -13.29 -0.16 0.15
CA ASP A 53 -14.15 0.15 1.30
C ASP A 53 -15.35 -0.79 1.44
N GLY A 54 -15.60 -1.67 0.45
CA GLY A 54 -16.68 -2.66 0.47
C GLY A 54 -16.30 -3.99 1.11
N THR A 55 -15.00 -4.25 1.30
CA THR A 55 -14.50 -5.52 1.83
C THR A 55 -13.50 -5.26 2.96
N ARG A 56 -13.41 -6.17 3.93
CA ARG A 56 -12.46 -6.07 5.05
C ARG A 56 -10.98 -6.19 4.61
N ARG A 57 -10.67 -5.99 3.33
CA ARG A 57 -9.46 -6.46 2.66
C ARG A 57 -8.91 -5.39 1.72
N THR A 58 -7.61 -5.13 1.82
CA THR A 58 -6.90 -4.21 0.93
C THR A 58 -6.25 -5.00 -0.19
N MET A 59 -6.46 -4.57 -1.43
CA MET A 59 -5.95 -5.25 -2.63
C MET A 59 -4.71 -4.52 -3.14
N ALA A 60 -3.56 -5.17 -3.04
CA ALA A 60 -2.34 -4.73 -3.69
C ALA A 60 -2.28 -5.28 -5.12
N ARG A 61 -2.04 -4.41 -6.10
CA ARG A 61 -1.93 -4.73 -7.52
C ARG A 61 -0.54 -4.33 -8.00
N LEU A 62 0.25 -5.29 -8.45
CA LEU A 62 1.49 -5.00 -9.17
C LEU A 62 1.17 -4.76 -10.64
N GLU A 63 1.69 -3.67 -11.19
CA GLU A 63 1.77 -3.49 -12.63
C GLU A 63 3.14 -4.01 -13.06
N ALA A 64 3.20 -5.30 -13.38
CA ALA A 64 4.33 -5.82 -14.14
C ALA A 64 4.24 -5.24 -15.57
N ALA A 65 5.38 -5.05 -16.23
CA ALA A 65 5.43 -4.58 -17.61
C ALA A 65 4.73 -5.59 -18.56
N GLY A 66 3.41 -5.49 -18.69
CA GLY A 66 2.54 -6.41 -19.44
C GLY A 66 1.09 -6.37 -18.94
N GLU A 67 0.14 -6.85 -19.74
CA GLU A 67 -1.31 -6.87 -19.41
C GLU A 67 -1.67 -7.79 -18.21
N ASP A 68 -0.69 -8.54 -17.69
CA ASP A 68 -0.83 -9.44 -16.54
C ASP A 68 -0.66 -8.70 -15.21
N PHE A 69 -1.74 -8.63 -14.44
CA PHE A 69 -1.75 -8.07 -13.09
C PHE A 69 -1.80 -9.18 -12.04
N ILE A 70 -1.00 -9.04 -10.98
CA ILE A 70 -1.08 -9.90 -9.80
C ILE A 70 -1.75 -9.10 -8.69
N GLY A 71 -2.99 -9.46 -8.37
CA GLY A 71 -3.72 -8.96 -7.22
C GLY A 71 -3.39 -9.81 -6.00
N VAL A 72 -2.77 -9.22 -4.99
CA VAL A 72 -2.48 -9.86 -3.71
C VAL A 72 -3.26 -9.14 -2.63
N GLU A 73 -4.01 -9.89 -1.82
CA GLU A 73 -4.60 -9.35 -0.62
C GLU A 73 -3.53 -9.08 0.43
N VAL A 74 -3.40 -7.81 0.79
CA VAL A 74 -2.47 -7.36 1.84
C VAL A 74 -3.25 -6.90 3.07
N PRO A 75 -2.72 -7.13 4.27
CA PRO A 75 -3.35 -6.67 5.49
C PRO A 75 -3.21 -5.15 5.59
N LYS A 76 -4.16 -4.54 6.28
CA LYS A 76 -4.15 -3.10 6.58
C LYS A 76 -2.91 -2.67 7.38
N SER A 77 -2.38 -3.55 8.21
CA SER A 77 -1.13 -3.31 8.95
C SER A 77 0.06 -3.09 8.02
N PHE A 78 0.17 -3.86 6.93
CA PHE A 78 1.22 -3.69 5.92
C PHE A 78 1.11 -2.33 5.21
N VAL A 79 -0.12 -1.90 4.93
CA VAL A 79 -0.40 -0.59 4.32
C VAL A 79 -0.02 0.55 5.27
N ALA A 80 -0.27 0.40 6.57
CA ALA A 80 0.16 1.36 7.58
C ALA A 80 1.69 1.46 7.67
N ASP A 81 2.38 0.32 7.61
CA ASP A 81 3.85 0.22 7.60
C ASP A 81 4.46 0.90 6.37
N LEU A 82 3.88 0.64 5.18
CA LEU A 82 4.22 1.29 3.91
C LEU A 82 4.17 2.81 4.01
N LEU A 83 3.07 3.34 4.54
CA LEU A 83 2.89 4.78 4.73
C LEU A 83 3.88 5.32 5.74
N ALA A 84 4.09 4.63 6.87
CA ALA A 84 5.02 5.07 7.91
C ALA A 84 6.45 5.16 7.36
N ALA A 85 6.93 4.13 6.66
CA ALA A 85 8.25 4.14 6.03
C ALA A 85 8.36 5.22 4.96
N ALA A 86 7.36 5.36 4.08
CA ALA A 86 7.38 6.39 3.04
C ALA A 86 7.38 7.81 3.62
N GLU A 87 6.66 8.06 4.72
CA GLU A 87 6.68 9.33 5.44
C GLU A 87 8.02 9.58 6.14
N GLU A 88 8.55 8.58 6.84
CA GLU A 88 9.83 8.65 7.55
C GLU A 88 10.99 8.99 6.61
N HIS A 89 11.00 8.39 5.42
CA HIS A 89 12.02 8.60 4.41
C HIS A 89 11.73 9.75 3.43
N GLY A 90 10.64 10.50 3.62
CA GLY A 90 10.28 11.63 2.75
C GLY A 90 10.00 11.23 1.30
N ARG A 91 9.52 10.00 1.08
CA ARG A 91 9.20 9.44 -0.24
C ARG A 91 7.71 9.52 -0.58
N THR A 92 6.93 10.28 0.18
CA THR A 92 5.50 10.51 -0.08
C THR A 92 5.30 11.72 -0.99
N ALA A 93 4.68 11.52 -2.15
CA ALA A 93 4.39 12.61 -3.10
C ALA A 93 3.12 13.41 -2.77
N GLU A 94 2.21 12.84 -1.97
CA GLU A 94 1.04 13.56 -1.47
C GLU A 94 1.25 13.94 -0.02
N GLY A 95 0.79 15.14 0.35
CA GLY A 95 1.11 15.73 1.65
C GLY A 95 0.68 14.84 2.82
N ARG A 96 1.35 15.02 3.96
CA ARG A 96 1.08 14.31 5.22
C ARG A 96 -0.42 14.18 5.52
N SER A 97 -1.20 15.25 5.32
CA SER A 97 -2.64 15.24 5.59
C SER A 97 -3.48 14.35 4.66
N THR A 98 -3.00 14.03 3.46
CA THR A 98 -3.65 13.05 2.56
C THR A 98 -3.28 11.64 2.99
N ALA A 99 -2.00 11.40 3.32
CA ALA A 99 -1.54 10.14 3.87
C ALA A 99 -2.25 9.77 5.18
N GLU A 100 -2.40 10.74 6.09
CA GLU A 100 -3.15 10.60 7.34
C GLU A 100 -4.63 10.25 7.10
N ARG A 101 -5.26 10.88 6.10
CA ARG A 101 -6.67 10.59 5.74
C ARG A 101 -6.83 9.19 5.16
N TYR A 102 -5.96 8.81 4.24
CA TYR A 102 -5.96 7.46 3.69
C TYR A 102 -5.73 6.41 4.79
N ARG A 103 -4.74 6.63 5.66
CA ARG A 103 -4.47 5.78 6.83
C ARG A 103 -5.69 5.69 7.76
N LEU A 104 -6.34 6.81 8.06
CA LEU A 104 -7.54 6.84 8.90
C LEU A 104 -8.65 5.98 8.30
N ARG A 105 -8.91 6.07 6.99
CA ARG A 105 -9.94 5.24 6.32
C ARG A 105 -9.61 3.76 6.32
N VAL A 106 -8.34 3.43 6.14
CA VAL A 106 -7.85 2.04 6.24
C VAL A 106 -8.14 1.50 7.65
N LEU A 107 -7.84 2.26 8.71
CA LEU A 107 -8.02 1.84 10.09
C LEU A 107 -9.48 1.88 10.58
N ASP A 108 -10.25 2.90 10.21
CA ASP A 108 -11.62 3.14 10.68
C ASP A 108 -12.61 2.06 10.19
N HIS A 109 -12.42 1.55 8.97
CA HIS A 109 -13.26 0.46 8.45
C HIS A 109 -13.12 -0.84 9.29
N ASP A 110 -12.11 -0.99 10.15
CA ASP A 110 -12.01 -2.10 11.12
C ASP A 110 -12.86 -1.84 12.40
N ALA A 111 -13.10 -0.58 12.74
CA ALA A 111 -13.83 -0.16 13.95
C ALA A 111 -15.37 -0.09 13.75
N GLY A 112 -15.87 -0.20 12.52
CA GLY A 112 -17.31 -0.15 12.20
C GLY A 112 -18.09 -1.45 12.41
N GLY A 113 -17.49 -2.44 13.08
CA GLY A 113 -18.01 -3.80 13.17
C GLY A 113 -19.03 -4.10 14.26
N GLU A 114 -19.43 -3.18 15.15
CA GLU A 114 -20.49 -3.44 16.15
C GLU A 114 -21.20 -2.14 16.59
N THR A 115 -22.29 -1.75 15.93
CA THR A 115 -23.44 -1.09 16.58
C THR A 115 -24.71 -1.33 15.76
N GLY A 116 -25.27 -2.53 15.87
CA GLY A 116 -26.64 -2.82 15.45
C GLY A 116 -27.46 -3.18 16.69
N SER A 117 -28.34 -2.26 17.09
CA SER A 117 -29.24 -2.33 18.25
C SER A 117 -30.31 -3.41 18.16
#